data_AF-A0A6H5H768-F1
#
_entry.id   AF-A0A6H5H768-F1
#
_cell.length_a   1.000
_cell.length_b   1.000
_cell.length_c   1.000
_cell.angle_alpha   90.00
_cell.angle_beta   90.00
_cell.angle_gamma   90.00
#
_symmetry.space_group_name_H-M   'P 1'
#
loop_
_entity.id
_entity.type
_entity.pdbx_description
1 polymer ?
#
loop_
_entity_poly.entity_id
_entity_poly.type
_entity_poly.pdbx_seq_one_letter_code
_entity_poly.pdbx_strand_id
1 'polypeptide(L)'
;MNWKFREKENAKLFLREYVIYVHNLSLRSRCQVHMEVGFRRKAYWCVPNFELELAWRMHEVYMLIIVLIIPVSVMVVTYTAICREICKVAQRRYHMTSAKG
;
A
#
# COMPACT_ATOMS: atom_id res chain seq x y z
N MET A 1 -23.43 10.17 11.50
CA MET A 1 -22.31 9.40 12.08
C MET A 1 -22.15 7.98 11.52
N ASN A 2 -23.04 7.51 10.63
CA ASN A 2 -23.09 6.12 10.12
C ASN A 2 -22.01 5.81 9.03
N TRP A 3 -21.59 6.82 8.26
CA TRP A 3 -20.62 6.66 7.16
C TRP A 3 -19.20 6.30 7.62
N LYS A 4 -18.77 6.78 8.80
CA LYS A 4 -17.42 6.54 9.35
C LYS A 4 -17.16 5.08 9.72
N PHE A 5 -18.18 4.33 10.13
CA PHE A 5 -18.03 2.93 10.55
C PHE A 5 -17.91 2.01 9.32
N ARG A 6 -18.80 2.23 8.34
CA ARG A 6 -18.79 1.52 7.05
C ARG A 6 -17.48 1.71 6.28
N GLU A 7 -16.88 2.90 6.34
CA GLU A 7 -15.59 3.18 5.67
C GLU A 7 -14.41 2.46 6.33
N LYS A 8 -14.43 2.27 7.65
CA LYS A 8 -13.38 1.50 8.35
C LYS A 8 -13.47 0.00 8.09
N GLU A 9 -14.68 -0.54 7.99
CA GLU A 9 -14.87 -1.96 7.65
C GLU A 9 -14.52 -2.23 6.19
N ASN A 10 -14.95 -1.36 5.27
CA ASN A 10 -14.56 -1.42 3.87
C ASN A 10 -13.04 -1.27 3.69
N ALA A 11 -12.38 -0.37 4.42
CA ALA A 11 -10.92 -0.23 4.38
C ALA A 11 -10.19 -1.50 4.86
N LYS A 12 -10.71 -2.17 5.90
CA LYS A 12 -10.14 -3.44 6.38
C LYS A 12 -10.33 -4.58 5.39
N LEU A 13 -11.50 -4.66 4.74
CA LEU A 13 -11.79 -5.62 3.67
C LEU A 13 -10.87 -5.36 2.46
N PHE A 14 -10.77 -4.11 2.03
CA PHE A 14 -9.86 -3.70 0.95
C PHE A 14 -8.39 -4.02 1.27
N LEU A 15 -7.93 -3.73 2.49
CA LEU A 15 -6.57 -4.07 2.91
C LEU A 15 -6.33 -5.58 2.90
N ARG A 16 -7.30 -6.41 3.27
CA ARG A 16 -7.18 -7.87 3.20
C ARG A 16 -7.08 -8.37 1.77
N GLU A 17 -7.99 -7.95 0.88
CA GLU A 17 -7.94 -8.35 -0.54
C GLU A 17 -6.66 -7.85 -1.21
N TYR A 18 -6.23 -6.63 -0.88
CA TYR A 18 -5.01 -6.03 -1.42
C TYR A 18 -3.74 -6.74 -0.97
N VAL A 19 -3.62 -7.08 0.33
CA VAL A 19 -2.47 -7.86 0.84
C VAL A 19 -2.40 -9.23 0.16
N ILE A 20 -3.55 -9.88 -0.07
CA ILE A 20 -3.61 -11.14 -0.83
C ILE A 20 -3.13 -10.93 -2.28
N TYR A 21 -3.57 -9.85 -2.94
CA TYR A 21 -3.14 -9.53 -4.30
C TYR A 21 -1.63 -9.27 -4.40
N VAL A 22 -1.09 -8.43 -3.51
CA VAL A 22 0.35 -8.12 -3.45
C VAL A 22 1.18 -9.36 -3.15
N HIS A 23 0.73 -10.21 -2.24
CA HIS A 23 1.41 -11.47 -1.92
C HIS A 23 1.45 -12.41 -3.14
N ASN A 24 0.33 -12.58 -3.86
CA ASN A 24 0.27 -13.38 -5.09
C ASN A 24 1.16 -12.80 -6.21
N LEU A 25 1.21 -11.48 -6.35
CA LEU A 25 2.07 -10.80 -7.33
C LEU A 25 3.56 -10.99 -7.02
N SER A 26 3.94 -10.96 -5.73
CA SER A 26 5.30 -11.27 -5.27
C SER A 26 5.68 -12.73 -5.55
N LEU A 27 4.76 -13.67 -5.29
CA LEU A 27 4.94 -15.10 -5.61
C LEU A 27 5.16 -15.37 -7.10
N ARG A 28 4.53 -14.58 -7.99
CA ARG A 28 4.68 -14.72 -9.44
C ARG A 28 6.02 -14.19 -9.98
N SER A 29 6.71 -13.34 -9.21
CA SER A 29 7.93 -12.64 -9.66
C SER A 29 9.23 -13.40 -9.38
N ARG A 30 9.18 -14.65 -8.89
CA ARG A 30 10.38 -15.49 -8.72
C ARG A 30 10.89 -16.00 -10.07
N CYS A 31 11.64 -15.16 -10.78
CA CYS A 31 12.50 -15.57 -11.89
C CYS A 31 13.68 -16.39 -11.35
N GLN A 32 13.44 -17.65 -10.93
CA GLN A 32 14.52 -18.62 -10.83
C GLN A 32 14.87 -19.05 -12.26
N VAL A 33 15.94 -18.49 -12.80
CA VAL A 33 16.50 -18.98 -14.06
C VAL A 33 17.39 -20.18 -13.72
N HIS A 34 17.03 -21.34 -14.25
CA HIS A 34 17.87 -22.53 -14.17
C HIS A 34 19.04 -22.34 -15.12
N MET A 35 20.20 -21.95 -14.60
CA MET A 35 21.42 -21.98 -15.40
C MET A 35 21.97 -23.41 -15.43
N GLU A 36 22.21 -23.92 -16.64
CA GLU A 36 22.88 -25.21 -16.85
C GLU A 36 24.38 -25.00 -16.65
N VAL A 37 24.93 -25.59 -15.59
CA VAL A 37 26.36 -25.54 -15.27
C VAL A 37 26.93 -26.95 -15.29
N GLY A 38 27.87 -27.19 -16.21
CA GLY A 38 28.67 -28.43 -16.25
C GLY A 38 29.06 -28.89 -17.64
N PHE A 39 30.37 -29.08 -17.88
CA PHE A 39 30.90 -29.51 -19.19
C PHE A 39 30.80 -31.03 -19.42
N ARG A 40 30.71 -31.84 -18.34
CA ARG A 40 30.60 -33.33 -18.43
C ARG A 40 29.38 -33.95 -17.72
N ARG A 41 28.79 -33.28 -16.74
CA ARG A 41 27.49 -33.65 -16.15
C ARG A 41 26.62 -32.40 -16.05
N LYS A 42 25.44 -32.44 -16.63
CA LYS A 42 24.49 -31.33 -16.62
C LYS A 42 23.93 -31.18 -15.20
N ALA A 43 24.30 -30.11 -14.50
CA ALA A 43 23.68 -29.74 -13.23
C ALA A 43 22.95 -28.41 -13.41
N TYR A 44 21.77 -28.28 -12.80
CA TYR A 44 21.00 -27.04 -12.83
C TYR A 44 21.18 -26.35 -11.49
N TRP A 45 21.68 -25.10 -11.50
CA TRP A 45 21.78 -24.28 -10.30
C TRP A 45 20.80 -23.11 -10.40
N CYS A 46 20.07 -22.86 -9.31
CA CYS A 46 19.23 -21.67 -9.19
C CYS A 46 20.12 -20.49 -8.81
N VAL A 47 20.60 -19.73 -9.80
CA VAL A 47 21.41 -18.52 -9.57
C VAL A 47 20.53 -17.28 -9.80
N PRO A 48 20.51 -16.31 -8.88
CA PRO A 48 19.94 -14.99 -9.17
C PRO A 48 20.79 -14.30 -10.24
N ASN A 49 20.20 -14.01 -11.40
CA ASN A 49 20.90 -13.29 -12.47
C ASN A 49 21.24 -11.87 -12.02
N PHE A 50 22.53 -11.53 -12.00
CA PHE A 50 23.04 -10.20 -11.64
C PHE A 50 22.54 -9.09 -12.58
N GLU A 51 22.28 -9.38 -13.86
CA GLU A 51 21.64 -8.44 -14.82
C GLU A 51 20.20 -8.06 -14.43
N LEU A 52 19.54 -8.91 -13.64
CA LEU A 52 18.19 -8.69 -13.12
C LEU A 52 18.19 -8.14 -11.68
N GLU A 53 19.36 -7.86 -11.09
CA GLU A 53 19.49 -7.37 -9.72
C GLU A 53 18.91 -5.96 -9.58
N LEU A 54 19.09 -5.10 -10.59
CA LEU A 54 18.42 -3.81 -10.72
C LEU A 54 16.90 -3.97 -10.83
N ALA A 55 16.43 -4.88 -11.69
CA ALA A 55 14.99 -5.13 -11.85
C ALA A 55 14.36 -5.67 -10.56
N TRP A 56 15.06 -6.54 -9.83
CA TRP A 56 14.66 -7.06 -8.54
C TRP A 56 14.56 -5.97 -7.48
N ARG A 57 15.58 -5.11 -7.39
CA ARG A 57 15.61 -3.99 -6.44
C ARG A 57 14.53 -2.96 -6.75
N MET A 58 14.29 -2.65 -8.03
CA MET A 58 13.19 -1.77 -8.44
C MET A 58 11.83 -2.39 -8.12
N HIS A 59 11.69 -3.70 -8.31
CA HIS A 59 10.47 -4.43 -7.95
C HIS A 59 10.22 -4.42 -6.43
N GLU A 60 11.26 -4.61 -5.61
CA GLU A 60 11.18 -4.50 -4.15
C GLU A 60 10.71 -3.10 -3.71
N VAL A 61 11.31 -2.05 -4.26
CA VAL A 61 10.92 -0.65 -3.97
C VAL A 61 9.50 -0.36 -4.45
N TYR A 62 9.12 -0.84 -5.63
CA TYR A 62 7.78 -0.66 -6.19
C TYR A 62 6.71 -1.28 -5.28
N MET A 63 6.94 -2.50 -4.77
CA MET A 63 6.04 -3.17 -3.83
C MET A 63 5.91 -2.42 -2.50
N LEU A 64 7.01 -1.83 -2.02
CA LEU A 64 7.01 -1.04 -0.78
C LEU A 64 6.21 0.27 -0.95
N ILE A 65 6.37 0.96 -2.08
CA ILE A 65 5.57 2.14 -2.40
C ILE A 65 4.08 1.78 -2.45
N ILE A 66 3.74 0.68 -3.13
CA ILE A 66 2.38 0.16 -3.24
C ILE A 66 1.75 -0.16 -1.88
N VAL A 67 2.49 -0.84 -0.99
CA VAL A 67 1.96 -1.19 0.34
C VAL A 67 1.77 0.03 1.24
N LEU A 68 2.49 1.12 0.99
CA LEU A 68 2.44 2.34 1.80
C LEU A 68 1.43 3.36 1.27
N ILE A 69 1.37 3.58 -0.05
CA ILE A 69 0.55 4.65 -0.65
C ILE A 69 -0.94 4.36 -0.52
N ILE A 70 -1.37 3.11 -0.67
CA ILE A 70 -2.78 2.74 -0.54
C ILE A 70 -3.34 2.98 0.86
N PRO A 71 -2.71 2.49 1.96
CA PRO A 71 -3.22 2.83 3.29
C PRO A 71 -3.11 4.32 3.59
N VAL A 72 -2.07 5.01 3.11
CA VAL A 72 -1.93 6.46 3.31
C VAL A 72 -3.06 7.22 2.61
N SER A 73 -3.43 6.87 1.39
CA SER A 73 -4.52 7.56 0.67
C SER A 73 -5.86 7.37 1.38
N VAL A 74 -6.17 6.15 1.83
CA VAL A 74 -7.38 5.86 2.62
C VAL A 74 -7.37 6.66 3.92
N MET A 75 -6.23 6.72 4.61
CA MET A 75 -6.07 7.53 5.82
C MET A 75 -6.34 9.00 5.51
N VAL A 76 -5.70 9.59 4.49
CA VAL A 76 -5.86 11.01 4.13
C VAL A 76 -7.31 11.36 3.84
N VAL A 77 -8.05 10.51 3.12
CA VAL A 77 -9.48 10.74 2.85
C VAL A 77 -10.29 10.78 4.15
N THR A 78 -10.09 9.80 5.04
CA THR A 78 -10.79 9.76 6.33
C THR A 78 -10.44 10.96 7.22
N TYR A 79 -9.16 11.34 7.30
CA TYR A 79 -8.71 12.50 8.08
C TYR A 79 -9.27 13.81 7.51
N THR A 80 -9.32 13.96 6.19
CA THR A 80 -9.89 15.15 5.55
C THR A 80 -11.38 15.29 5.88
N ALA A 81 -12.13 14.19 5.87
CA ALA A 81 -13.54 14.18 6.27
C ALA A 81 -13.71 14.53 7.76
N ILE A 82 -12.85 14.03 8.64
CA ILE A 82 -12.83 14.39 10.07
C ILE A 82 -12.57 15.89 10.25
N CYS A 83 -11.50 16.41 9.64
CA CYS A 83 -11.08 17.80 9.76
C CYS A 83 -12.18 18.75 9.28
N ARG A 84 -12.86 18.43 8.17
CA ARG A 84 -13.99 19.22 7.66
C ARG A 84 -15.11 19.36 8.68
N GLU A 85 -15.47 18.27 9.35
CA GLU A 85 -16.56 18.30 10.32
C GLU A 85 -16.18 19.08 11.58
N ILE A 86 -14.92 18.97 12.01
CA ILE A 86 -14.37 19.77 13.12
C ILE A 86 -14.35 21.25 12.76
N CYS A 87 -13.90 21.62 11.56
CA CYS A 87 -13.88 23.00 11.09
C CYS A 87 -15.28 23.63 11.05
N LYS A 88 -16.31 22.90 10.58
CA LYS A 88 -17.70 23.38 10.61
C LYS A 88 -18.19 23.65 12.04
N VAL A 89 -17.85 22.78 12.99
CA VAL A 89 -18.20 22.99 14.41
C VAL A 89 -17.44 24.17 14.99
N ALA A 90 -16.15 24.32 14.67
CA ALA A 90 -15.32 25.43 15.11
C ALA A 90 -15.88 26.77 14.60
N GLN A 91 -16.21 26.87 13.30
CA GLN A 91 -16.83 28.07 12.72
C GLN A 91 -18.14 28.46 13.41
N ARG A 92 -19.00 27.50 13.76
CA ARG A 92 -20.22 27.77 14.53
C ARG A 92 -19.92 28.32 15.93
N ARG A 93 -18.85 27.85 16.58
CA ARG A 93 -18.43 28.39 17.89
C ARG A 93 -17.89 29.81 17.75
N TYR A 94 -17.05 30.09 16.75
CA TYR A 94 -16.52 31.44 16.51
C TYR A 94 -17.63 32.47 16.29
N HIS A 95 -18.66 32.14 15.53
CA HIS A 95 -19.79 33.05 15.30
C HIS A 95 -20.59 33.37 16.58
N MET A 96 -20.73 32.42 17.51
CA MET A 96 -21.42 32.66 18.79
C MET A 96 -20.58 33.44 19.80
N THR A 97 -19.24 33.31 19.75
CA THR A 97 -18.34 34.06 20.65
C THR A 97 -18.04 35.46 20.12
N SER A 98 -18.14 35.69 18.80
CA SER A 98 -17.90 36.99 18.17
C SER A 98 -19.08 37.97 18.30
N ALA A 99 -20.29 37.52 18.60
CA ALA A 99 -21.48 38.36 18.76
C ALA A 99 -21.62 39.01 20.16
N LYS A 100 -20.55 38.97 20.98
CA LYS A 100 -20.50 39.52 22.34
C LYS A 100 -19.45 40.65 22.49
N GLY A 101 -19.00 41.23 21.38
CA GLY A 101 -18.16 42.43 21.35
C GLY A 101 -18.95 43.61 20.81
#